data_AF-D6ZB61-F1
#
_entry.id   AF-D6ZB61-F1
#
_cell.length_a   1.000
_cell.length_b   1.000
_cell.length_c   1.000
_cell.angle_alpha   90.00
_cell.angle_beta   90.00
_cell.angle_gamma   90.00
#
_symmetry.space_group_name_H-M   'P 1'
#
loop_
_entity.id
_entity.type
_entity.pdbx_description
1 polymer ?
#
loop_
_entity_poly.entity_id
_entity_poly.type
_entity_poly.pdbx_seq_one_letter_code
_entity_poly.pdbx_strand_id
1 'polypeptide(L)'
;MADNGVLTVNAEELNSYAGAIRGETPAAQALSQNAAEALSSNGAALGGNAAKAAAALAEAWAAADEAYLRRLESTAEQIEASAALYAGNDDSAAHAVRLNEQDGDR
;
A
#
# COMPACT_ATOMS: atom_id res chain seq x y z
N MET A 1 -9.16 -15.57 -34.04
CA MET A 1 -10.12 -14.87 -33.16
C MET A 1 -9.37 -14.61 -31.87
N ALA A 2 -9.03 -13.35 -31.60
CA ALA A 2 -8.26 -13.00 -30.42
C ALA A 2 -9.20 -13.09 -29.21
N ASP A 3 -8.83 -13.92 -28.23
CA ASP A 3 -9.32 -13.82 -26.86
C ASP A 3 -8.90 -12.45 -26.32
N ASN A 4 -9.66 -11.42 -26.63
CA ASN A 4 -9.66 -10.17 -25.89
C ASN A 4 -10.41 -10.44 -24.59
N GLY A 5 -9.87 -11.33 -23.76
CA GLY A 5 -10.21 -11.40 -22.36
C GLY A 5 -9.87 -10.04 -21.78
N VAL A 6 -10.87 -9.15 -21.77
CA VAL A 6 -10.82 -7.89 -21.07
C VAL A 6 -10.36 -8.27 -19.68
N LEU A 7 -9.15 -7.85 -19.33
CA LEU A 7 -8.71 -7.79 -17.95
C LEU A 7 -9.68 -6.82 -17.28
N THR A 8 -10.84 -7.33 -16.85
CA THR A 8 -11.77 -6.64 -15.96
C THR A 8 -11.06 -6.58 -14.63
N VAL A 9 -10.06 -5.70 -14.55
CA VAL A 9 -9.43 -5.32 -13.30
C VAL A 9 -10.53 -4.61 -12.51
N ASN A 10 -11.11 -5.31 -11.55
CA ASN A 10 -12.20 -4.77 -10.76
C ASN A 10 -11.64 -3.66 -9.86
N ALA A 11 -12.01 -2.42 -10.15
CA ALA A 11 -11.61 -1.26 -9.35
C ALA A 11 -12.06 -1.39 -7.88
N GLU A 12 -13.15 -2.12 -7.60
CA GLU A 12 -13.57 -2.44 -6.22
C GLU A 12 -12.61 -3.39 -5.53
N GLU A 13 -12.08 -4.41 -6.23
CA GLU A 13 -11.08 -5.34 -5.67
C GLU A 13 -9.76 -4.60 -5.39
N LEU A 14 -9.32 -3.72 -6.30
CA LEU A 14 -8.13 -2.89 -6.07
C LEU A 14 -8.32 -1.97 -4.85
N ASN A 15 -9.46 -1.29 -4.73
CA ASN A 15 -9.76 -0.47 -3.57
C ASN A 15 -9.83 -1.30 -2.28
N SER A 16 -10.33 -2.53 -2.34
CA SER A 16 -10.32 -3.46 -1.21
C SER A 16 -8.89 -3.80 -0.78
N TYR A 17 -7.98 -4.07 -1.72
CA TYR A 17 -6.56 -4.32 -1.41
C TYR A 17 -5.86 -3.10 -0.81
N ALA A 18 -6.11 -1.89 -1.34
CA ALA A 18 -5.57 -0.66 -0.75
C ALA A 18 -6.09 -0.43 0.68
N GLY A 19 -7.38 -0.70 0.90
CA GLY A 19 -7.99 -0.66 2.23
C GLY A 19 -7.39 -1.68 3.20
N ALA A 20 -7.11 -2.90 2.75
CA ALA A 20 -6.45 -3.93 3.57
C ALA A 20 -5.03 -3.51 3.98
N ILE A 21 -4.24 -2.98 3.03
CA ILE A 21 -2.88 -2.47 3.30
C ILE A 21 -2.90 -1.34 4.32
N ARG A 22 -3.83 -0.39 4.17
CA ARG A 22 -4.02 0.69 5.15
C ARG A 22 -4.49 0.15 6.51
N GLY A 23 -5.31 -0.89 6.53
CA GLY A 23 -5.76 -1.57 7.75
C GLY A 23 -4.64 -2.25 8.54
N GLU A 24 -3.59 -2.75 7.87
CA GLU A 24 -2.43 -3.38 8.52
C GLU A 24 -1.37 -2.38 9.00
N THR A 25 -1.37 -1.15 8.44
CA THR A 25 -0.39 -0.11 8.76
C THR A 25 -0.34 0.24 10.27
N PRO A 26 -1.47 0.38 11.00
CA PRO A 26 -1.44 0.61 12.45
C PRO A 26 -0.79 -0.52 13.25
N ALA A 27 -0.98 -1.78 12.83
CA ALA A 27 -0.38 -2.93 13.50
C ALA A 27 1.14 -2.95 13.31
N ALA A 28 1.62 -2.65 12.10
CA ALA A 28 3.05 -2.49 11.81
C ALA A 28 3.66 -1.35 12.63
N GLN A 29 2.94 -0.22 12.75
CA GLN A 29 3.39 0.94 13.51
C GLN A 29 3.45 0.65 15.03
N ALA A 30 2.49 -0.10 15.57
CA ALA A 30 2.51 -0.54 16.96
C ALA A 30 3.65 -1.51 17.25
N LEU A 31 3.95 -2.41 16.31
CA LEU A 31 5.07 -3.36 16.45
C LEU A 31 6.43 -2.63 16.46
N SER A 32 6.58 -1.62 15.61
CA SER A 32 7.75 -0.73 15.56
C SER A 32 7.98 -0.01 16.90
N GLN A 33 6.92 0.59 17.46
CA GLN A 33 7.00 1.28 18.75
C GLN A 33 7.40 0.35 19.89
N ASN A 34 6.79 -0.84 19.96
CA ASN A 34 7.13 -1.85 20.96
C ASN A 34 8.59 -2.32 20.84
N ALA A 35 9.08 -2.52 19.61
CA ALA A 35 10.47 -2.92 19.36
C ALA A 35 11.45 -1.81 19.79
N ALA A 36 11.14 -0.54 19.51
CA ALA A 36 11.94 0.60 19.91
C ALA A 36 12.00 0.76 21.44
N GLU A 37 10.87 0.62 22.14
CA GLU A 37 10.83 0.67 23.61
C GLU A 37 11.62 -0.48 24.25
N ALA A 38 11.49 -1.70 23.72
CA ALA A 38 12.25 -2.86 24.19
C ALA A 38 13.76 -2.68 23.99
N LEU A 39 14.20 -2.12 22.86
CA LEU A 39 15.62 -1.87 22.61
C LEU A 39 16.18 -0.73 23.46
N SER A 40 15.41 0.36 23.65
CA SER A 40 15.79 1.50 24.48
C SER A 40 15.98 1.08 25.95
N SER A 41 15.01 0.34 26.49
CA SER A 41 15.02 -0.10 27.89
C SER A 41 16.11 -1.14 28.18
N ASN A 42 16.28 -2.14 27.31
CA ASN A 42 17.24 -3.22 27.55
C ASN A 42 18.66 -2.90 27.04
N GLY A 43 18.77 -2.05 26.01
CA GLY A 43 20.04 -1.69 25.39
C GLY A 43 20.94 -0.86 26.29
N ALA A 44 20.37 0.10 27.02
CA ALA A 44 21.11 0.93 27.97
C ALA A 44 21.70 0.13 29.14
N ALA A 45 21.05 -0.98 29.53
CA ALA A 45 21.49 -1.84 30.63
C ALA A 45 22.74 -2.68 30.29
N LEU A 46 23.04 -2.87 29.01
CA LEU A 46 24.16 -3.72 28.55
C LEU A 46 25.54 -3.09 28.75
N GLY A 47 25.62 -1.75 28.91
CA GLY A 47 26.86 -1.01 29.14
C GLY A 47 27.89 -1.09 28.00
N GLY A 48 28.89 -0.20 28.03
CA GLY A 48 30.07 -0.25 27.15
C GLY A 48 29.75 -0.34 25.66
N ASN A 49 30.42 -1.26 24.96
CA ASN A 49 30.24 -1.46 23.51
C ASN A 49 28.89 -2.14 23.17
N ALA A 50 28.31 -2.88 24.10
CA ALA A 50 27.03 -3.54 23.89
C ALA A 50 25.87 -2.52 23.87
N ALA A 51 25.93 -1.47 24.71
CA ALA A 51 24.99 -0.35 24.64
C ALA A 51 25.08 0.41 23.30
N LYS A 52 26.30 0.60 22.77
CA LYS A 52 26.50 1.23 21.44
C LYS A 52 25.94 0.38 20.31
N ALA A 53 26.15 -0.94 20.36
CA ALA A 53 25.60 -1.86 19.37
C ALA A 53 24.06 -1.91 19.44
N ALA A 54 23.48 -1.87 20.64
CA ALA A 54 22.03 -1.80 20.82
C ALA A 54 21.45 -0.49 20.27
N ALA A 55 22.12 0.66 20.48
CA ALA A 55 21.71 1.93 19.91
C ALA A 55 21.77 1.92 18.37
N ALA A 56 22.85 1.39 17.79
CA ALA A 56 22.98 1.26 16.33
C ALA A 56 21.92 0.31 15.75
N LEU A 57 21.58 -0.77 16.46
CA LEU A 57 20.50 -1.67 16.07
C LEU A 57 19.14 -0.98 16.13
N ALA A 58 18.88 -0.16 17.16
CA ALA A 58 17.64 0.59 17.29
C ALA A 58 17.45 1.57 16.12
N GLU A 59 18.51 2.28 15.75
CA GLU A 59 18.51 3.22 14.63
C GLU A 59 18.27 2.50 13.28
N ALA A 60 18.94 1.36 13.06
CA ALA A 60 18.74 0.55 11.87
C ALA A 60 17.31 -0.01 11.78
N TRP A 61 16.72 -0.40 12.92
CA TRP A 61 15.33 -0.85 12.99
C TRP A 61 14.32 0.25 12.73
N ALA A 62 14.51 1.42 13.33
CA ALA A 62 13.66 2.57 13.05
C ALA A 62 13.68 2.96 11.56
N ALA A 63 14.86 2.95 10.93
CA ALA A 63 14.99 3.25 9.51
C ALA A 63 14.32 2.20 8.60
N ALA A 64 14.43 0.92 8.96
CA ALA A 64 13.77 -0.17 8.23
C ALA A 64 12.25 -0.10 8.34
N ASP A 65 11.72 0.18 9.54
CA ASP A 65 10.28 0.33 9.77
C ASP A 65 9.71 1.55 9.04
N GLU A 66 10.42 2.68 9.06
CA GLU A 66 10.02 3.88 8.32
C GLU A 66 9.96 3.61 6.80
N ALA A 67 10.97 2.90 6.27
CA ALA A 67 10.99 2.52 4.86
C ALA A 67 9.86 1.54 4.52
N TYR A 68 9.53 0.61 5.42
CA TYR A 68 8.43 -0.32 5.25
C TYR A 68 7.07 0.39 5.23
N LEU A 69 6.81 1.28 6.20
CA LEU A 69 5.58 2.07 6.26
C LEU A 69 5.39 2.95 5.02
N ARG A 70 6.44 3.65 4.58
CA ARG A 70 6.41 4.44 3.33
C ARG A 70 6.09 3.57 2.11
N ARG A 71 6.60 2.34 2.08
CA ARG A 71 6.35 1.42 0.98
C ARG A 71 4.91 0.90 0.99
N LEU A 72 4.33 0.62 2.15
CA LEU A 72 2.91 0.27 2.28
C LEU A 72 2.02 1.42 1.79
N GLU A 73 2.31 2.65 2.23
CA GLU A 73 1.57 3.85 1.82
C GLU A 73 1.66 4.07 0.30
N SER A 74 2.87 4.08 -0.27
CA SER A 74 3.07 4.24 -1.71
C SER A 74 2.41 3.11 -2.52
N THR A 75 2.41 1.88 -2.00
CA THR A 75 1.74 0.75 -2.65
C THR A 75 0.22 0.94 -2.65
N ALA A 76 -0.36 1.36 -1.53
CA ALA A 76 -1.78 1.66 -1.45
C ALA A 76 -2.18 2.80 -2.40
N GLU A 77 -1.39 3.86 -2.47
CA GLU A 77 -1.61 4.97 -3.42
C GLU A 77 -1.53 4.54 -4.88
N GLN A 78 -0.55 3.69 -5.24
CA GLN A 78 -0.43 3.15 -6.60
C GLN A 78 -1.62 2.27 -6.99
N ILE A 79 -2.13 1.47 -6.03
CA ILE A 79 -3.30 0.63 -6.23
C ILE A 79 -4.55 1.50 -6.40
N GLU A 80 -4.74 2.54 -5.58
CA GLU A 80 -5.86 3.49 -5.71
C GLU A 80 -5.80 4.29 -7.01
N ALA A 81 -4.61 4.75 -7.41
CA ALA A 81 -4.42 5.43 -8.69
C ALA A 81 -4.74 4.50 -9.86
N SER A 82 -4.36 3.22 -9.78
CA SER A 82 -4.71 2.22 -10.77
C SER A 82 -6.23 1.98 -10.82
N ALA A 83 -6.88 1.85 -9.66
CA ALA A 83 -8.33 1.69 -9.55
C ALA A 83 -9.08 2.88 -10.18
N ALA A 84 -8.61 4.11 -9.95
CA ALA A 84 -9.19 5.33 -10.53
C ALA A 84 -9.07 5.36 -12.06
N LEU A 85 -7.95 4.90 -12.63
CA LEU A 85 -7.77 4.80 -14.08
C LEU A 85 -8.74 3.79 -14.70
N TYR A 86 -8.96 2.64 -14.06
CA TYR A 86 -9.90 1.64 -14.55
C TYR A 86 -11.36 2.08 -14.41
N ALA A 87 -11.74 2.72 -13.29
CA ALA A 87 -13.07 3.28 -13.11
C ALA A 87 -13.40 4.38 -14.15
N GLY A 88 -12.45 5.28 -14.43
CA GLY A 88 -12.63 6.33 -15.45
C GLY A 88 -12.67 5.80 -16.88
N ASN A 89 -11.97 4.70 -17.17
CA ASN A 89 -12.02 4.02 -18.46
C ASN A 89 -13.35 3.26 -18.65
N ASP A 90 -13.89 2.63 -17.61
CA ASP A 90 -15.19 1.96 -17.67
C ASP A 90 -16.33 2.96 -17.94
N ASP A 91 -16.32 4.13 -17.30
CA ASP A 91 -17.32 5.18 -17.57
C ASP A 91 -17.21 5.72 -19.01
N SER A 92 -16.00 5.90 -19.51
CA SER A 92 -15.75 6.39 -20.89
C SER A 92 -16.15 5.35 -21.94
N ALA A 93 -15.86 4.06 -21.71
CA ALA A 93 -16.27 2.97 -22.57
C ALA A 93 -17.80 2.78 -22.55
N ALA A 94 -18.42 2.81 -21.37
CA ALA A 94 -19.88 2.74 -21.21
C ALA A 94 -20.60 3.94 -21.83
N HIS A 95 -19.98 5.13 -21.85
CA HIS A 95 -20.52 6.30 -22.54
C HIS A 95 -20.34 6.21 -24.07
N ALA A 96 -19.21 5.69 -24.55
CA ALA A 96 -18.97 5.49 -25.99
C ALA A 96 -19.89 4.42 -26.60
N VAL A 97 -20.19 3.34 -25.86
CA VAL A 97 -21.17 2.32 -26.27
C VAL A 97 -22.58 2.91 -26.34
N ARG A 98 -23.01 3.67 -25.32
CA ARG A 98 -24.32 4.35 -25.33
C ARG A 98 -24.49 5.36 -26.47
N LEU A 99 -23.41 6.07 -26.85
CA LEU A 99 -23.42 6.98 -28.00
C LEU A 99 -23.57 6.24 -29.33
N ASN A 100 -22.83 5.14 -29.53
CA ASN A 100 -22.95 4.32 -30.74
C ASN A 100 -24.32 3.65 -30.88
N GLU A 101 -24.95 3.25 -29.77
CA GLU A 101 -26.32 2.70 -29.78
C GLU A 101 -27.38 3.78 -30.12
N GLN A 102 -27.18 5.03 -29.71
CA GLN A 102 -28.08 6.13 -30.07
C GLN A 102 -27.94 6.60 -31.52
N ASP A 103 -26.74 6.56 -32.09
CA ASP A 103 -26.48 7.00 -33.47
C ASP A 103 -26.74 5.88 -34.51
N GLY A 104 -26.83 4.62 -34.10
CA GLY A 104 -27.09 3.46 -34.97
C GLY A 104 -28.57 3.15 -35.25
N ASP A 105 -29.51 3.82 -34.56
CA ASP A 105 -30.95 3.53 -34.61
C ASP A 105 -31.75 4.53 -35.48
N ARG A 106 -31.11 5.13 -36.51
CA ARG A 106 -31.75 5.99 -37.52
C ARG A 106 -31.70 5.42 -38.92
#